data_AF-A0A257RXE0-F1
#
_entry.id   AF-A0A257RXE0-F1
#
_cell.length_a   1.000
_cell.length_b   1.000
_cell.length_c   1.000
_cell.angle_alpha   90.00
_cell.angle_beta   90.00
_cell.angle_gamma   90.00
#
_symmetry.space_group_name_H-M   'P 1'
#
loop_
_entity.id
_entity.type
_entity.pdbx_description
1 polymer ?
#
loop_
_entity_poly.entity_id
_entity_poly.type
_entity_poly.pdbx_seq_one_letter_code
_entity_poly.pdbx_strand_id
1 'polypeptide(L)' 'MRADLAGQATEGGRWHVASYHLSAKAVSRSTGRSAVGAAAYRSGERLTNERDGVTHDYTRKGGVLS' A
#
# COMPACT_ATOMS: atom_id res chain seq x y z
N MET A 1 15.25 -19.86 -58.05
CA MET A 1 13.93 -20.27 -57.53
C MET A 1 14.13 -20.64 -56.06
N ARG A 2 13.66 -19.77 -55.14
CA ARG A 2 13.56 -19.89 -53.66
C ARG A 2 14.87 -20.27 -52.93
N ALA A 3 15.62 -19.41 -52.23
CA ALA A 3 15.29 -18.33 -51.29
C ALA A 3 14.31 -18.74 -50.19
N ASP A 4 14.71 -19.69 -49.35
CA ASP A 4 14.08 -19.93 -48.05
C ASP A 4 14.86 -19.15 -46.98
N LEU A 5 14.38 -17.92 -46.81
CA LEU A 5 14.71 -16.97 -45.76
C LEU A 5 14.38 -17.53 -44.37
N ALA A 6 15.26 -17.17 -43.43
CA ALA A 6 14.94 -16.65 -42.10
C ALA A 6 13.87 -17.39 -41.27
N GLY A 7 14.35 -18.11 -40.26
CA GLY A 7 13.62 -18.35 -39.02
C GLY A 7 14.52 -18.02 -37.83
N GLN A 8 14.99 -16.77 -37.73
CA GLN A 8 15.65 -16.29 -36.52
C GLN A 8 14.66 -16.19 -35.36
N ALA A 9 15.19 -16.43 -34.16
CA ALA A 9 14.60 -16.42 -32.83
C ALA A 9 13.55 -15.34 -32.53
N THR A 10 12.54 -15.71 -31.72
CA THR A 10 11.88 -14.99 -30.59
C THR A 10 10.70 -15.88 -30.18
N GLU A 11 10.45 -16.27 -28.93
CA GLU A 11 10.05 -15.45 -27.78
C GLU A 11 10.55 -16.17 -26.51
N GLY A 12 11.51 -15.63 -25.77
CA GLY A 12 11.21 -14.53 -24.85
C GLY A 12 10.42 -15.06 -23.65
N GLY A 13 11.05 -15.90 -22.82
CA GLY A 13 10.49 -16.28 -21.52
C GLY A 13 10.17 -15.01 -20.74
N ARG A 14 8.88 -14.69 -20.61
CA ARG A 14 8.42 -13.54 -19.83
C ARG A 14 8.80 -13.78 -18.37
N TRP A 15 9.87 -13.13 -17.93
CA TRP A 15 10.10 -12.96 -16.50
C TRP A 15 9.03 -11.99 -16.03
N HIS A 16 7.99 -12.52 -15.40
CA HIS A 16 7.01 -11.71 -14.68
C HIS A 16 7.76 -11.02 -13.55
N VAL A 17 8.08 -9.74 -13.72
CA VAL A 17 8.56 -8.90 -12.65
C VAL A 17 7.37 -8.63 -11.74
N ALA A 18 7.31 -9.30 -10.59
CA ALA A 18 6.51 -8.83 -9.47
C ALA A 18 7.18 -7.56 -8.93
N SER A 19 6.52 -6.41 -9.06
CA SER A 19 7.01 -5.16 -8.49
C SER A 19 6.77 -5.15 -6.98
N TYR A 20 7.82 -5.44 -6.21
CA TYR A 20 7.78 -5.28 -4.76
C TYR A 20 8.00 -3.81 -4.40
N HIS A 21 7.00 -3.19 -3.74
CA HIS A 21 7.13 -1.86 -3.18
C HIS A 21 6.73 -1.88 -1.70
N LEU A 22 7.73 -1.72 -0.82
CA LEU A 22 7.55 -1.53 0.61
C LEU A 22 7.96 -0.11 0.99
N SER A 23 7.10 0.56 1.76
CA SER A 23 7.49 1.78 2.46
C SER A 23 7.15 1.65 3.95
N ALA A 24 8.13 1.90 4.81
CA ALA A 24 7.95 1.92 6.25
C ALA A 24 8.30 3.31 6.78
N LYS A 25 7.45 3.86 7.63
CA LYS A 25 7.71 5.13 8.34
C LYS A 25 7.35 4.94 9.80
N ALA A 26 8.27 5.29 10.69
CA ALA A 26 8.00 5.28 12.13
C ALA A 26 6.94 6.33 12.49
N VAL A 27 6.05 5.97 13.41
CA VAL A 27 5.07 6.89 13.99
C VAL A 27 5.63 7.39 15.32
N SER A 28 5.89 8.70 15.42
CA SER A 28 6.37 9.33 16.66
C SER A 28 5.41 10.42 17.13
N ARG A 29 5.18 10.45 18.45
CA ARG A 29 4.36 11.47 19.11
C ARG A 29 5.01 12.85 19.09
N SER A 30 6.35 12.92 19.13
CA SER A 30 7.07 14.22 19.04
C SER A 30 6.77 14.95 17.73
N THR A 31 6.37 14.23 16.68
CA THR A 31 6.00 14.78 15.38
C THR A 31 4.49 15.05 15.24
N GLY A 32 3.73 14.99 16.34
CA GLY A 32 2.28 15.24 16.34
C GLY A 32 1.43 14.07 15.80
N ARG A 33 2.03 12.89 15.59
CA ARG A 33 1.32 11.70 15.11
C ARG A 33 0.98 10.75 16.25
N SER A 34 -0.21 10.15 16.21
CA SER A 34 -0.65 9.15 17.19
C SER A 34 -0.75 7.76 16.58
N ALA A 35 -0.33 6.75 17.35
CA ALA A 35 -0.55 5.34 17.00
C ALA A 35 -2.05 5.01 16.90
N VAL A 36 -2.86 5.57 17.79
CA VAL A 36 -4.33 5.38 17.81
C VAL A 36 -4.97 6.01 16.58
N GLY A 37 -4.59 7.25 16.24
CA GLY A 37 -5.09 7.91 15.03
C GLY A 37 -4.69 7.17 13.75
N ALA A 38 -3.47 6.62 13.71
CA ALA A 38 -3.02 5.79 12.59
C ALA A 38 -3.78 4.46 12.51
N ALA A 39 -4.15 3.86 13.66
CA ALA A 39 -4.98 2.66 13.70
C ALA A 39 -6.40 2.95 13.20
N ALA A 40 -7.05 3.99 13.74
CA ALA A 40 -8.38 4.42 13.33
C ALA A 40 -8.44 4.72 11.82
N TYR A 41 -7.41 5.37 11.28
CA TYR A 41 -7.33 5.66 9.85
C TYR A 41 -7.21 4.39 9.00
N ARG A 42 -6.53 3.36 9.49
CA ARG A 42 -6.35 2.09 8.77
C ARG A 42 -7.59 1.20 8.86
N SER A 43 -8.26 1.16 10.02
CA SER A 43 -9.50 0.39 10.24
C SER A 43 -10.77 1.13 9.81
N GLY A 44 -10.69 2.42 9.50
CA GLY A 44 -11.88 3.21 9.15
C GLY A 44 -12.84 3.34 10.32
N GLU A 45 -12.32 3.28 11.55
CA GLU A 45 -13.14 3.31 12.76
C GLU A 45 -13.06 4.66 13.46
N ARG A 46 -13.88 4.80 14.51
CA ARG A 46 -13.81 5.91 15.46
C ARG A 46 -13.10 5.44 16.72
N LEU A 47 -11.87 5.91 16.93
CA LEU A 47 -11.09 5.61 18.14
C LEU A 47 -10.68 6.89 18.86
N THR A 48 -10.70 6.83 20.18
CA THR A 48 -10.25 7.93 21.05
C THR A 48 -8.88 7.61 21.63
N ASN A 49 -7.96 8.56 21.48
CA ASN A 49 -6.66 8.50 22.13
C ASN A 49 -6.81 9.08 23.55
N GLU A 50 -6.94 8.23 24.55
CA GLU A 50 -7.17 8.63 25.95
C GLU A 50 -6.08 9.55 26.51
N ARG A 51 -4.85 9.39 26.03
CA ARG A 51 -3.70 10.18 26.50
C ARG A 51 -3.82 11.66 26.12
N ASP A 52 -4.24 11.91 24.89
CA ASP A 52 -4.30 13.25 24.31
C ASP A 52 -5.75 13.78 24.28
N GLY A 53 -6.74 12.95 24.65
CA GLY A 53 -8.18 13.26 24.62
C GLY A 53 -8.78 13.36 23.21
N VAL A 54 -7.98 13.14 22.16
CA VAL A 54 -8.40 13.35 20.77
C VAL A 54 -9.15 12.14 20.24
N THR A 55 -10.35 12.38 19.71
CA THR A 55 -11.12 11.37 18.98
C THR A 55 -10.85 11.47 17.48
N HIS A 56 -10.40 10.36 16.91
CA HIS A 56 -10.17 10.19 15.48
C HIS A 56 -11.34 9.41 14.88
N ASP A 57 -12.20 10.08 14.13
CA ASP A 57 -13.36 9.47 13.45
C ASP A 57 -13.10 9.34 11.95
N TYR A 58 -12.87 8.10 11.50
CA TYR A 58 -12.67 7.76 10.09
C TYR A 58 -13.76 6.82 9.56
N THR A 59 -14.94 6.78 10.20
CA THR A 59 -16.09 5.94 9.81
C THR A 59 -16.62 6.19 8.41
N ARG A 60 -16.38 7.38 7.85
CA ARG A 60 -16.77 7.74 6.48
C ARG A 60 -15.79 7.28 5.42
N LYS A 61 -14.67 6.64 5.80
CA LYS A 61 -13.63 6.22 4.87
C LYS A 61 -14.07 4.94 4.13
N GLY A 62 -14.23 5.05 2.82
CA GLY A 62 -14.47 3.89 1.95
C GLY A 62 -13.20 3.06 1.70
N GLY A 63 -13.40 1.80 1.29
CA GLY A 63 -12.30 0.90 0.91
C GLY A 63 -11.52 0.29 2.08
N VAL A 64 -12.08 0.33 3.29
CA VAL A 64 -11.56 -0.44 4.43
C VAL A 64 -12.35 -1.73 4.54
N LEU A 65 -11.64 -2.85 4.68
CA LEU A 65 -12.26 -4.16 4.90
C LEU A 65 -12.68 -4.22 6.38
N SER A 66 -13.99 -4.23 6.65
CA SER A 66 -14.56 -4.45 7.99
C SER A 66 -14.73 -5.94 8.28
#